data_AF-A0A2V5QHB4-F1
#
_entry.id   AF-A0A2V5QHB4-F1
#
_cell.length_a   1.000
_cell.length_b   1.000
_cell.length_c   1.000
_cell.angle_alpha   90.00
_cell.angle_beta   90.00
_cell.angle_gamma   90.00
#
_symmetry.space_group_name_H-M   'P 1'
#
loop_
_entity.id
_entity.type
_entity.pdbx_description
1 polymer ?
#
loop_
_entity_poly.entity_id
_entity_poly.type
_entity_poly.pdbx_seq_one_letter_code
_entity_poly.pdbx_strand_id
1 'polypeptide(L)'
;MAFGSESRLPFNAVFKGQEQFNRLVAKAKAGNWKGLPIGERTAAVGQALVGTRYKHFTLEIDNRIESPSVNFQGMDCWTFFEIALGFARMLNEPESNWTPEHLLYYIELDRYRGGQCTGEYLSRLHYLEDWLRDNNRRGLVEDLTRDLGGRSVPHSARE
;
A
#
# COMPACT_ATOMS: atom_id res chain seq x y z
N MET A 1 -0.63 1.83 -31.04
CA MET A 1 -0.02 3.04 -30.44
C MET A 1 0.53 2.63 -29.09
N ALA A 2 1.85 2.63 -28.93
CA ALA A 2 2.52 2.27 -27.68
C ALA A 2 2.59 3.52 -26.79
N PHE A 3 1.85 3.54 -25.69
CA PHE A 3 2.00 4.54 -24.65
C PHE A 3 2.86 3.96 -23.51
N GLY A 4 3.94 4.66 -23.18
CA GLY A 4 4.58 4.63 -21.86
C GLY A 4 5.70 3.60 -21.67
N SER A 5 6.95 3.96 -21.95
CA SER A 5 8.12 3.20 -21.46
C SER A 5 9.23 4.08 -20.87
N GLU A 6 8.99 5.37 -20.57
CA GLU A 6 9.99 6.26 -19.95
C GLU A 6 9.71 6.62 -18.49
N SER A 7 8.56 6.24 -17.91
CA SER A 7 8.08 6.79 -16.63
C SER A 7 8.22 5.89 -15.39
N ARG A 8 8.92 4.76 -15.47
CA ARG A 8 9.02 3.81 -14.35
C ARG A 8 10.45 3.50 -13.98
N LEU A 9 10.78 3.71 -12.71
CA LEU A 9 12.04 3.32 -12.11
C LEU A 9 12.27 1.80 -12.24
N PRO A 10 13.53 1.34 -12.25
CA PRO A 10 13.83 -0.08 -12.36
C PRO A 10 13.29 -0.86 -11.14
N PHE A 11 12.94 -2.14 -11.36
CA PHE A 11 12.27 -2.97 -10.34
C PHE A 11 13.02 -3.02 -9.00
N ASN A 12 14.35 -3.12 -9.02
CA ASN A 12 15.18 -3.14 -7.82
C ASN A 12 15.19 -1.82 -7.03
N ALA A 13 14.80 -0.70 -7.66
CA ALA A 13 14.62 0.57 -6.97
C ALA A 13 13.27 0.61 -6.24
N VAL A 14 12.20 0.12 -6.88
CA VAL A 14 10.82 0.18 -6.35
C VAL A 14 10.46 -0.98 -5.43
N PHE A 15 11.16 -2.11 -5.50
CA PHE A 15 10.85 -3.30 -4.72
C PHE A 15 12.07 -3.83 -3.98
N LYS A 16 12.05 -3.75 -2.65
CA LYS A 16 13.13 -4.23 -1.78
C LYS A 16 12.64 -5.33 -0.85
N GLY A 17 13.38 -6.44 -0.80
CA GLY A 17 13.09 -7.58 0.08
C GLY A 17 12.21 -8.66 -0.55
N GLN A 18 12.62 -9.17 -1.72
CA GLN A 18 11.96 -10.28 -2.41
C GLN A 18 11.83 -11.55 -1.54
N GLU A 19 12.86 -11.85 -0.73
CA GLU A 19 12.79 -13.01 0.16
C GLU A 19 11.74 -12.86 1.26
N GLN A 20 11.61 -11.66 1.83
CA GLN A 20 10.57 -11.34 2.82
C GLN A 20 9.18 -11.49 2.19
N PHE A 21 8.99 -10.98 0.98
CA PHE A 21 7.76 -11.18 0.20
C PHE A 21 7.45 -12.67 0.02
N ASN A 22 8.42 -13.46 -0.44
CA ASN A 22 8.25 -14.90 -0.66
C ASN A 22 7.91 -15.64 0.64
N ARG A 23 8.54 -15.27 1.76
CA ARG A 23 8.22 -15.82 3.09
C ARG A 23 6.80 -15.46 3.53
N LEU A 24 6.35 -14.24 3.24
CA LEU A 24 4.99 -13.79 3.56
C LEU A 24 3.94 -14.52 2.72
N VAL A 25 4.21 -14.74 1.42
CA VAL A 25 3.38 -15.59 0.55
C VAL A 25 3.31 -17.02 1.10
N ALA A 26 4.43 -17.61 1.50
CA ALA A 26 4.45 -18.95 2.09
C ALA A 26 3.61 -19.04 3.37
N LYS A 27 3.72 -18.04 4.28
CA LYS A 27 2.88 -17.94 5.47
C LYS A 27 1.39 -17.81 5.11
N ALA A 28 1.06 -16.98 4.11
CA ALA A 28 -0.31 -16.80 3.66
C ALA A 28 -0.94 -18.09 3.12
N LYS A 29 -0.16 -18.89 2.36
CA LYS A 29 -0.57 -20.23 1.91
C LYS A 29 -0.81 -21.18 3.07
N ALA A 30 0.18 -21.28 3.98
CA ALA A 30 0.09 -22.18 5.13
C ALA A 30 -1.09 -21.83 6.07
N GLY A 31 -1.40 -20.54 6.21
CA GLY A 31 -2.49 -20.05 7.05
C GLY A 31 -3.83 -19.88 6.34
N ASN A 32 -3.95 -20.26 5.06
CA ASN A 32 -5.13 -20.03 4.23
C ASN A 32 -5.70 -18.59 4.33
N TRP A 33 -4.82 -17.58 4.30
CA TRP A 33 -5.24 -16.19 4.52
C TRP A 33 -6.19 -15.65 3.44
N LYS A 34 -6.18 -16.23 2.24
CA LYS A 34 -7.16 -15.92 1.19
C LYS A 34 -8.61 -16.18 1.64
N GLY A 35 -8.83 -17.16 2.51
CA GLY A 35 -10.15 -17.44 3.07
C GLY A 35 -10.63 -16.43 4.11
N LEU A 36 -9.74 -15.56 4.61
CA LEU A 36 -10.09 -14.58 5.64
C LEU A 36 -10.80 -13.35 5.02
N PRO A 37 -11.81 -12.78 5.69
CA PRO A 37 -12.29 -11.42 5.47
C PRO A 37 -11.15 -10.41 5.40
N ILE A 38 -11.32 -9.33 4.63
CA ILE A 38 -10.23 -8.38 4.35
C ILE A 38 -9.60 -7.80 5.62
N GLY A 39 -10.39 -7.46 6.65
CA GLY A 39 -9.86 -6.93 7.91
C GLY A 39 -8.97 -7.93 8.65
N GLU A 40 -9.43 -9.16 8.80
CA GLU A 40 -8.66 -10.25 9.43
C GLU A 40 -7.44 -10.63 8.61
N ARG A 41 -7.55 -10.60 7.28
CA ARG A 41 -6.44 -10.83 6.35
C ARG A 41 -5.37 -9.75 6.46
N THR A 42 -5.76 -8.48 6.49
CA THR A 42 -4.85 -7.34 6.70
C THR A 42 -4.16 -7.44 8.06
N ALA A 43 -4.89 -7.81 9.12
CA ALA A 43 -4.31 -8.03 10.44
C ALA A 43 -3.30 -9.19 10.46
N ALA A 44 -3.61 -10.31 9.81
CA ALA A 44 -2.69 -11.46 9.70
C ALA A 44 -1.38 -11.08 8.97
N VAL A 45 -1.48 -10.31 7.88
CA VAL A 45 -0.31 -9.77 7.19
C VAL A 45 0.49 -8.85 8.12
N GLY A 46 -0.16 -7.89 8.77
CA GLY A 46 0.48 -6.95 9.68
C GLY A 46 1.23 -7.65 10.83
N GLN A 47 0.61 -8.66 11.43
CA GLN A 47 1.25 -9.50 12.46
C GLN A 47 2.48 -10.23 11.92
N ALA A 48 2.45 -10.72 10.68
CA ALA A 48 3.58 -11.40 10.07
C ALA A 48 4.75 -10.48 9.71
N LEU A 49 4.53 -9.17 9.69
CA LEU A 49 5.55 -8.14 9.50
C LEU A 49 6.20 -7.66 10.81
N VAL A 50 5.73 -8.14 11.97
CA VAL A 50 6.35 -7.85 13.27
C VAL A 50 7.84 -8.23 13.24
N GLY A 51 8.68 -7.31 13.72
CA GLY A 51 10.14 -7.44 13.67
C GLY A 51 10.80 -6.79 12.44
N THR A 52 10.01 -6.34 11.46
CA THR A 52 10.52 -5.43 10.41
C THR A 52 11.02 -4.14 11.05
N ARG A 53 12.20 -3.67 10.64
CA ARG A 53 12.81 -2.47 11.22
C ARG A 53 12.02 -1.22 10.85
N TYR A 54 11.96 -0.27 11.77
CA TYR A 54 11.47 1.07 11.45
C TYR A 54 12.46 1.81 10.53
N LYS A 55 11.97 2.45 9.47
CA LYS A 55 12.79 3.29 8.57
C LYS A 55 11.93 4.40 7.95
N HIS A 56 12.34 5.66 8.13
CA HIS A 56 11.71 6.82 7.51
C HIS A 56 12.24 7.08 6.09
N PHE A 57 11.55 7.92 5.31
CA PHE A 57 11.92 8.29 3.93
C PHE A 57 12.10 7.09 2.98
N THR A 58 11.34 6.01 3.18
CA THR A 58 11.43 4.81 2.33
C THR A 58 10.81 4.98 0.95
N LEU A 59 10.00 6.03 0.76
CA LEU A 59 9.36 6.38 -0.51
C LEU A 59 10.19 7.35 -1.36
N GLU A 60 11.16 8.05 -0.77
CA GLU A 60 12.02 9.01 -1.45
C GLU A 60 13.17 8.27 -2.16
N ILE A 61 12.83 7.52 -3.21
CA ILE A 61 13.73 6.59 -3.91
C ILE A 61 14.40 7.17 -5.16
N ASP A 62 13.93 8.33 -5.64
CA ASP A 62 14.49 9.08 -6.76
C ASP A 62 14.18 10.59 -6.59
N ASN A 63 15.01 11.45 -7.18
CA ASN A 63 14.88 12.91 -7.04
C ASN A 63 13.92 13.55 -8.07
N ARG A 64 13.42 12.79 -9.04
CA ARG A 64 12.69 13.31 -10.20
C ARG A 64 11.43 12.51 -10.51
N ILE A 65 11.44 11.20 -10.27
CA ILE A 65 10.37 10.29 -10.67
C ILE A 65 9.73 9.70 -9.42
N GLU A 66 8.47 10.06 -9.17
CA GLU A 66 7.63 9.35 -8.21
C GLU A 66 7.27 7.97 -8.78
N SER A 67 7.29 6.92 -7.94
CA SER A 67 6.90 5.57 -8.36
C SER A 67 6.34 4.77 -7.19
N PRO A 68 5.31 3.93 -7.43
CA PRO A 68 4.83 2.99 -6.42
C PRO A 68 5.98 2.10 -5.97
N SER A 69 6.12 1.92 -4.67
CA SER A 69 7.26 1.22 -4.11
C SER A 69 6.94 0.51 -2.79
N VAL A 70 7.66 -0.58 -2.56
CA VAL A 70 7.56 -1.48 -1.41
C VAL A 70 8.96 -1.77 -0.87
N ASN A 71 9.12 -1.66 0.45
CA ASN A 71 10.37 -1.96 1.11
C ASN A 71 10.17 -2.87 2.34
N PHE A 72 10.40 -4.17 2.17
CA PHE A 72 10.36 -5.13 3.27
C PHE A 72 11.63 -5.13 4.14
N GLN A 73 12.64 -4.31 3.85
CA GLN A 73 13.83 -4.16 4.68
C GLN A 73 13.67 -3.09 5.78
N GLY A 74 12.65 -2.24 5.65
CA GLY A 74 12.24 -1.30 6.68
C GLY A 74 11.05 -0.44 6.23
N MET A 75 10.19 -0.10 7.18
CA MET A 75 8.92 0.60 6.96
C MET A 75 8.73 1.70 8.00
N ASP A 76 7.96 2.71 7.68
CA ASP A 76 7.34 3.61 8.67
C ASP A 76 5.89 3.18 8.95
N CYS A 77 5.16 3.97 9.74
CA CYS A 77 3.77 3.67 10.07
C CYS A 77 2.86 3.62 8.82
N TRP A 78 3.13 4.48 7.84
CA TRP A 78 2.32 4.62 6.63
C TRP A 78 2.53 3.45 5.68
N THR A 79 3.77 3.19 5.32
CA THR A 79 4.16 2.09 4.42
C THR A 79 3.87 0.72 5.03
N PHE A 80 3.95 0.56 6.35
CA PHE A 80 3.49 -0.66 7.02
C PHE A 80 2.00 -0.91 6.77
N PHE A 81 1.16 0.11 7.01
CA PHE A 81 -0.28 0.03 6.78
C PHE A 81 -0.61 -0.30 5.32
N GLU A 82 -0.02 0.42 4.37
CA GLU A 82 -0.28 0.21 2.94
C GLU A 82 0.20 -1.17 2.46
N ILE A 83 1.36 -1.64 2.91
CA ILE A 83 1.85 -2.97 2.56
C ILE A 83 0.93 -4.04 3.14
N ALA A 84 0.45 -3.89 4.38
CA ALA A 84 -0.47 -4.84 4.98
C ALA A 84 -1.81 -4.91 4.22
N LEU A 85 -2.39 -3.76 3.88
CA LEU A 85 -3.64 -3.67 3.14
C LEU A 85 -3.48 -4.16 1.69
N GLY A 86 -2.47 -3.64 0.97
CA GLY A 86 -2.22 -3.99 -0.43
C GLY A 86 -1.90 -5.47 -0.62
N PHE A 87 -1.15 -6.07 0.31
CA PHE A 87 -0.89 -7.52 0.28
C PHE A 87 -2.18 -8.32 0.53
N ALA A 88 -3.02 -7.87 1.47
CA ALA A 88 -4.31 -8.53 1.73
C ALA A 88 -5.26 -8.45 0.51
N ARG A 89 -5.27 -7.33 -0.23
CA ARG A 89 -5.98 -7.20 -1.51
C ARG A 89 -5.41 -8.15 -2.57
N MET A 90 -4.08 -8.19 -2.73
CA MET A 90 -3.40 -9.12 -3.64
C MET A 90 -3.77 -10.58 -3.36
N LEU A 91 -3.83 -10.98 -2.10
CA LEU A 91 -4.23 -12.35 -1.72
C LEU A 91 -5.67 -12.70 -2.14
N ASN A 92 -6.51 -11.72 -2.44
CA ASN A 92 -7.87 -11.97 -2.95
C ASN A 92 -7.87 -12.48 -4.40
N GLU A 93 -6.79 -12.21 -5.13
CA GLU A 93 -6.61 -12.64 -6.51
C GLU A 93 -6.34 -14.16 -6.62
N PRO A 94 -6.44 -14.75 -7.81
CA PRO A 94 -5.85 -16.06 -8.09
C PRO A 94 -4.39 -16.13 -7.63
N GLU A 95 -3.94 -17.27 -7.11
CA GLU A 95 -2.57 -17.41 -6.58
C GLU A 95 -1.47 -17.13 -7.61
N SER A 96 -1.78 -17.29 -8.91
CA SER A 96 -0.89 -16.92 -10.02
C SER A 96 -0.53 -15.43 -10.04
N ASN A 97 -1.35 -14.59 -9.40
CA ASN A 97 -1.17 -13.14 -9.31
C ASN A 97 -0.53 -12.71 -8.00
N TRP A 98 -0.06 -13.64 -7.16
CA TRP A 98 0.62 -13.29 -5.90
C TRP A 98 2.08 -12.95 -6.16
N THR A 99 2.29 -11.84 -6.87
CA THR A 99 3.59 -11.39 -7.35
C THR A 99 3.94 -10.00 -6.81
N PRO A 100 5.23 -9.64 -6.72
CA PRO A 100 5.67 -8.29 -6.39
C PRO A 100 4.99 -7.19 -7.21
N GLU A 101 4.77 -7.43 -8.50
CA GLU A 101 4.14 -6.49 -9.42
C GLU A 101 2.67 -6.26 -9.08
N HIS A 102 1.94 -7.30 -8.67
CA HIS A 102 0.56 -7.14 -8.22
C HIS A 102 0.47 -6.46 -6.85
N LEU A 103 1.45 -6.68 -5.96
CA LEU A 103 1.54 -5.88 -4.74
C LEU A 103 1.77 -4.41 -5.07
N LEU A 104 2.70 -4.10 -5.98
CA LEU A 104 2.95 -2.73 -6.45
C LEU A 104 1.71 -2.10 -7.10
N TYR A 105 0.91 -2.87 -7.84
CA TYR A 105 -0.37 -2.42 -8.37
C TYR A 105 -1.34 -2.00 -7.26
N TYR A 106 -1.49 -2.80 -6.21
CA TYR A 106 -2.36 -2.44 -5.08
C TYR A 106 -1.82 -1.27 -4.26
N ILE A 107 -0.50 -1.14 -4.15
CA ILE A 107 0.13 0.07 -3.59
C ILE A 107 -0.17 1.28 -4.45
N GLU A 108 -0.10 1.18 -5.78
CA GLU A 108 -0.44 2.28 -6.69
C GLU A 108 -1.91 2.68 -6.55
N LEU A 109 -2.79 1.68 -6.49
CA LEU A 109 -4.24 1.84 -6.36
C LEU A 109 -4.63 2.61 -5.09
N ASP A 110 -3.96 2.35 -3.97
CA ASP A 110 -4.29 2.93 -2.67
C ASP A 110 -3.54 4.26 -2.43
N ARG A 111 -2.24 4.35 -2.78
CA ARG A 111 -1.34 5.46 -2.38
C ARG A 111 -1.50 6.72 -3.23
N TYR A 112 -1.96 6.60 -4.48
CA TYR A 112 -1.98 7.71 -5.42
C TYR A 112 -3.39 8.19 -5.70
N ARG A 113 -3.53 9.50 -5.91
CA ARG A 113 -4.81 10.16 -6.19
C ARG A 113 -5.42 9.57 -7.47
N GLY A 114 -6.67 9.12 -7.39
CA GLY A 114 -7.30 8.44 -8.52
C GLY A 114 -6.68 7.07 -8.84
N GLY A 115 -5.85 6.53 -7.95
CA GLY A 115 -5.20 5.22 -8.08
C GLY A 115 -4.15 5.13 -9.18
N GLN A 116 -3.54 6.25 -9.56
CA GLN A 116 -2.55 6.30 -10.63
C GLN A 116 -1.36 7.17 -10.22
N CYS A 117 -0.17 6.59 -10.28
CA CYS A 117 1.07 7.35 -10.14
C CYS A 117 1.40 8.02 -11.47
N THR A 118 1.40 9.35 -11.49
CA THR A 118 1.70 10.12 -12.72
C THR A 118 3.19 10.36 -12.92
N GLY A 119 4.04 9.87 -12.02
CA GLY A 119 5.46 10.21 -11.96
C GLY A 119 5.75 11.50 -11.18
N GLU A 120 4.72 12.23 -10.78
CA GLU A 120 4.83 13.49 -10.03
C GLU A 120 4.61 13.27 -8.54
N TYR A 121 5.41 13.91 -7.70
CA TYR A 121 5.33 13.82 -6.23
C TYR A 121 3.93 14.15 -5.67
N LEU A 122 3.23 15.11 -6.29
CA LEU A 122 1.90 15.54 -5.86
C LEU A 122 0.77 14.58 -6.28
N SER A 123 1.06 13.55 -7.08
CA SER A 123 0.10 12.47 -7.32
C SER A 123 -0.07 11.56 -6.09
N ARG A 124 0.91 11.53 -5.18
CA ARG A 124 0.83 10.78 -3.92
C ARG A 124 -0.11 11.47 -2.91
N LEU A 125 -0.88 10.67 -2.20
CA LEU A 125 -1.76 11.12 -1.12
C LEU A 125 -0.95 11.26 0.18
N HIS A 126 -0.49 12.47 0.49
CA HIS A 126 0.39 12.74 1.64
C HIS A 126 -0.34 12.89 2.99
N TYR A 127 -1.65 13.13 2.97
CA TYR A 127 -2.47 13.28 4.17
C TYR A 127 -3.43 12.10 4.32
N LEU A 128 -3.57 11.55 5.53
CA LEU A 128 -4.44 10.38 5.79
C LEU A 128 -5.91 10.66 5.45
N GLU A 129 -6.36 11.88 5.72
CA GLU A 129 -7.71 12.33 5.35
C GLU A 129 -7.93 12.35 3.83
N ASP A 130 -6.92 12.75 3.06
CA ASP A 130 -6.96 12.72 1.60
C ASP A 130 -6.95 11.28 1.10
N TRP A 131 -6.12 10.43 1.69
CA TRP A 131 -6.09 9.00 1.41
C TRP A 131 -7.45 8.34 1.64
N LEU A 132 -8.06 8.61 2.80
CA LEU A 132 -9.37 8.08 3.17
C LEU A 132 -10.45 8.59 2.21
N ARG A 133 -10.49 9.89 1.93
CA ARG A 133 -11.51 10.49 1.07
C ARG A 133 -11.41 10.02 -0.38
N ASP A 134 -10.20 9.91 -0.93
CA ASP A 134 -10.00 9.46 -2.30
C ASP A 134 -10.37 7.99 -2.45
N ASN A 135 -9.88 7.12 -1.56
CA ASN A 135 -10.17 5.70 -1.58
C ASN A 135 -11.65 5.39 -1.28
N ASN A 136 -12.31 6.15 -0.40
CA ASN A 136 -13.75 6.01 -0.15
C ASN A 136 -14.58 6.42 -1.38
N ARG A 137 -14.24 7.55 -2.04
CA ARG A 137 -14.90 7.96 -3.29
C ARG A 137 -14.78 6.88 -4.38
N ARG A 138 -13.67 6.15 -4.39
CA ARG A 138 -13.40 5.03 -5.31
C ARG A 138 -14.00 3.69 -4.86
N GLY A 139 -14.68 3.63 -3.71
CA GLY A 139 -15.30 2.42 -3.17
C GLY A 139 -14.31 1.40 -2.60
N LEU A 140 -13.07 1.81 -2.30
CA LEU A 140 -12.01 0.92 -1.82
C LEU A 140 -11.98 0.77 -0.30
N VAL A 141 -12.48 1.77 0.42
CA VAL A 141 -12.61 1.80 1.88
C VAL A 141 -13.91 2.49 2.27
N GLU A 142 -14.33 2.30 3.51
CA GLU A 142 -15.49 2.95 4.09
C GLU A 142 -15.06 3.76 5.31
N ASP A 143 -15.57 4.99 5.43
CA ASP A 143 -15.36 5.81 6.62
C ASP A 143 -16.37 5.43 7.70
N LEU A 144 -15.96 4.55 8.61
CA LEU A 144 -16.77 4.09 9.73
C LEU A 144 -16.85 5.10 10.88
N THR A 145 -16.14 6.23 10.81
CA THR A 145 -16.00 7.16 11.95
C THR A 145 -17.35 7.66 12.45
N ARG A 146 -18.27 7.98 11.54
CA ARG A 146 -19.63 8.46 11.89
C ARG A 146 -20.49 7.36 12.49
N ASP A 147 -20.45 6.17 11.90
CA ASP A 147 -21.26 5.03 12.32
C ASP A 147 -20.80 4.49 13.68
N LEU A 148 -19.52 4.68 14.01
CA LEU A 148 -18.93 4.37 15.32
C LEU A 148 -19.09 5.51 16.36
N GLY A 149 -19.88 6.54 16.06
CA GLY A 149 -20.19 7.62 17.01
C GLY A 149 -19.14 8.73 17.11
N GLY A 150 -18.22 8.81 16.15
CA GLY A 150 -17.22 9.87 16.05
C GLY A 150 -17.86 11.26 15.94
N ARG A 151 -17.24 12.25 16.57
CA ARG A 151 -17.70 13.64 16.58
C ARG A 151 -16.83 14.49 15.69
N SER A 152 -17.45 15.37 14.89
CA SER A 152 -16.73 16.34 14.09
C SER A 152 -15.94 17.29 15.00
N VAL A 153 -14.65 17.44 14.69
CA VAL A 153 -13.79 18.48 15.25
C VAL A 153 -13.49 19.48 14.13
N PRO A 154 -13.48 20.79 14.40
CA PRO A 154 -13.07 21.77 13.41
C PRO A 154 -11.62 21.50 12.99
N HIS A 155 -11.36 21.57 11.69
CA HIS A 155 -10.00 21.48 11.16
C HIS A 155 -9.24 22.75 11.58
N SER A 156 -8.54 22.68 12.71
CA SER A 156 -7.80 23.81 13.28
C SER A 156 -6.35 23.88 12.81
N ALA A 157 -5.89 22.93 11.99
CA ALA A 157 -4.55 23.00 11.44
C ALA A 157 -4.46 24.24 10.54
N ARG A 158 -3.48 25.09 10.85
CA ARG A 158 -3.09 26.25 10.06
C ARG A 158 -1.72 25.91 9.49
N GLU A 159 -1.57 26.05 8.17
CA GLU A 159 -0.27 26.03 7.50
C GLU A 159 0.56 27.26 7.89
#